data_AF-Q8Y160-F1
#
_entry.id   AF-Q8Y160-F1
#
_cell.length_a   1.000
_cell.length_b   1.000
_cell.length_c   1.000
_cell.angle_alpha   90.00
_cell.angle_beta   90.00
_cell.angle_gamma   90.00
#
_symmetry.space_group_name_H-M   'P 1'
#
loop_
_entity.id
_entity.type
_entity.pdbx_description
1 polymer ?
#
loop_
_entity_poly.entity_id
_entity_poly.type
_entity_poly.pdbx_seq_one_letter_code
_entity_poly.pdbx_strand_id
1 'polypeptide(L)'
;MLLASRECKRGNVIPIAITLRKHFSDSYYRDTLVRALNSPNIDSAYIASGFFSDFTGRLDGSAPDFAIGEQMDGKKVFLFGSYNKEEEASLMALRDAFAQRGLEAYARRLAPPESGGLKLRWHAKVAVFLSSTRPVLAVVGSSNLTNPSMYGNSERRFTASPGPIHVEADSFYWLRSHTDAAQTMHDVFHYWGGGRLASQITFDHEKFDTEIEKLIESLYSDLLAYSWRDL
;
A
#
# COMPACT_ATOMS: atom_id res chain seq x y z
N MET A 1 -30.66 -12.34 24.52
CA MET A 1 -31.24 -12.44 23.16
C MET A 1 -30.12 -12.11 22.18
N LEU A 2 -29.37 -13.14 21.77
CA LEU A 2 -28.26 -13.01 20.81
C LEU A 2 -28.86 -12.77 19.41
N LEU A 3 -28.59 -11.62 18.82
CA LEU A 3 -28.81 -11.40 17.40
C LEU A 3 -27.72 -12.16 16.66
N ALA A 4 -28.10 -13.30 16.07
CA ALA A 4 -27.30 -14.02 15.11
C ALA A 4 -26.83 -13.04 14.02
N SER A 5 -25.51 -12.91 13.87
CA SER A 5 -24.91 -12.27 12.72
C SER A 5 -25.41 -12.99 11.48
N ARG A 6 -26.17 -12.27 10.65
CA ARG A 6 -26.48 -12.74 9.30
C ARG A 6 -25.13 -12.92 8.60
N GLU A 7 -24.75 -14.17 8.38
CA GLU A 7 -23.73 -14.51 7.40
C GLU A 7 -24.19 -13.91 6.06
N CYS A 8 -23.62 -12.77 5.72
CA CYS A 8 -23.69 -12.24 4.38
C CYS A 8 -23.04 -13.31 3.51
N LYS A 9 -23.82 -14.05 2.73
CA LYS A 9 -23.30 -14.92 1.67
C LYS A 9 -22.36 -14.05 0.82
N ARG A 10 -21.05 -14.18 1.05
CA ARG A 10 -20.00 -13.44 0.33
C ARG A 10 -20.06 -13.93 -1.12
N GLY A 11 -20.81 -13.21 -1.96
CA GLY A 11 -20.83 -13.42 -3.41
C GLY A 11 -19.41 -13.50 -3.96
N ASN A 12 -19.25 -14.22 -5.08
CA ASN A 12 -17.97 -14.52 -5.73
C ASN A 12 -17.28 -13.30 -6.36
N VAL A 13 -16.95 -12.28 -5.56
CA VAL A 13 -16.26 -11.08 -6.06
C VAL A 13 -14.79 -11.39 -6.33
N ILE A 14 -14.26 -11.21 -7.55
CA ILE A 14 -12.82 -11.37 -7.82
C ILE A 14 -12.03 -10.35 -7.02
N PRO A 15 -10.89 -10.76 -6.43
CA PRO A 15 -10.09 -9.87 -5.61
C PRO A 15 -9.15 -8.99 -6.44
N ILE A 16 -9.71 -8.32 -7.46
CA ILE A 16 -9.06 -7.24 -8.19
C ILE A 16 -9.97 -6.01 -8.15
N ALA A 17 -9.37 -4.86 -7.88
CA ALA A 17 -10.03 -3.58 -8.07
C ALA A 17 -9.07 -2.59 -8.72
N ILE A 18 -9.57 -1.81 -9.67
CA ILE A 18 -8.84 -0.67 -10.24
C ILE A 18 -9.52 0.59 -9.74
N THR A 19 -8.76 1.49 -9.14
CA THR A 19 -9.25 2.78 -8.69
C THR A 19 -8.60 3.89 -9.50
N LEU A 20 -9.37 4.97 -9.70
CA LEU A 20 -8.87 6.21 -10.25
C LEU A 20 -9.17 7.30 -9.23
N ARG A 21 -8.12 7.82 -8.59
CA ARG A 21 -8.21 8.95 -7.68
C ARG A 21 -8.49 10.21 -8.49
N LYS A 22 -9.75 10.67 -8.40
CA LYS A 22 -10.20 11.92 -9.03
C LYS A 22 -10.28 13.08 -8.03
N HIS A 23 -10.34 12.75 -6.75
CA HIS A 23 -10.43 13.71 -5.67
C HIS A 23 -9.35 13.43 -4.64
N PHE A 24 -8.87 14.51 -4.03
CA PHE A 24 -7.89 14.44 -2.94
C PHE A 24 -8.39 13.60 -1.77
N SER A 25 -9.71 13.61 -1.54
CA SER A 25 -10.37 12.80 -0.54
C SER A 25 -10.00 11.33 -0.69
N ASP A 26 -9.96 10.78 -1.90
CA ASP A 26 -10.07 9.34 -2.15
C ASP A 26 -8.70 8.63 -2.20
N SER A 27 -7.95 8.65 -1.10
CA SER A 27 -6.66 7.92 -1.06
C SER A 27 -6.83 6.45 -0.67
N TYR A 28 -7.22 5.65 -1.67
CA TYR A 28 -7.26 4.20 -1.55
C TYR A 28 -5.88 3.60 -1.23
N TYR A 29 -4.80 4.17 -1.78
CA TYR A 29 -3.44 3.70 -1.52
C TYR A 29 -3.04 3.84 -0.05
N ARG A 30 -3.26 5.02 0.56
CA ARG A 30 -3.02 5.24 1.99
C ARG A 30 -3.85 4.29 2.84
N ASP A 31 -5.14 4.20 2.53
CA ASP A 31 -6.08 3.43 3.33
C ASP A 31 -5.72 1.95 3.30
N THR A 32 -5.38 1.41 2.12
CA THR A 32 -4.89 0.04 1.99
C THR A 32 -3.59 -0.16 2.77
N LEU A 33 -2.61 0.73 2.63
CA LEU A 33 -1.33 0.62 3.33
C LEU A 33 -1.52 0.54 4.85
N VAL A 34 -2.24 1.51 5.41
CA VAL A 34 -2.43 1.63 6.86
C VAL A 34 -3.31 0.52 7.42
N ARG A 35 -4.40 0.15 6.72
CA ARG A 35 -5.28 -0.94 7.17
C ARG A 35 -4.61 -2.30 7.07
N ALA A 36 -3.85 -2.55 6.00
CA ALA A 36 -3.08 -3.79 5.86
C ALA A 36 -2.06 -3.93 6.98
N LEU A 37 -1.28 -2.89 7.26
CA LEU A 37 -0.30 -2.91 8.37
C LEU A 37 -0.97 -3.02 9.75
N ASN A 38 -2.16 -2.46 9.94
CA ASN A 38 -2.94 -2.65 11.17
C ASN A 38 -3.56 -4.05 11.29
N SER A 39 -3.57 -4.85 10.24
CA SER A 39 -4.21 -6.16 10.25
C SER A 39 -3.38 -7.17 11.07
N PRO A 40 -3.99 -7.96 11.98
CA PRO A 40 -3.24 -8.85 12.87
C PRO A 40 -2.34 -9.86 12.14
N ASN A 41 -2.80 -10.44 11.05
CA ASN A 41 -2.09 -11.50 10.35
C ASN A 41 -1.16 -11.00 9.22
N ILE A 42 -1.10 -9.70 8.96
CA ILE A 42 -0.09 -9.13 8.05
C ILE A 42 1.16 -8.82 8.85
N ASP A 43 2.25 -9.52 8.60
CA ASP A 43 3.50 -9.35 9.34
C ASP A 43 4.49 -8.39 8.65
N SER A 44 4.39 -8.25 7.34
CA SER A 44 5.36 -7.47 6.59
C SER A 44 4.80 -6.84 5.31
N ALA A 45 5.42 -5.72 4.93
CA ALA A 45 5.15 -5.03 3.68
C ALA A 45 6.45 -4.77 2.92
N TYR A 46 6.43 -5.03 1.62
CA TYR A 46 7.50 -4.76 0.68
C TYR A 46 7.01 -3.68 -0.27
N ILE A 47 7.55 -2.48 -0.12
CA ILE A 47 7.06 -1.28 -0.79
C ILE A 47 8.16 -0.70 -1.64
N ALA A 48 7.98 -0.75 -2.95
CA ALA A 48 8.86 -0.15 -3.91
C ALA A 48 8.23 1.12 -4.49
N SER A 49 8.94 2.23 -4.45
CA SER A 49 8.43 3.52 -4.93
C SER A 49 9.52 4.36 -5.59
N GLY A 50 9.11 5.21 -6.53
CA GLY A 50 10.04 6.14 -7.18
C GLY A 50 10.41 7.31 -6.26
N PHE A 51 9.48 7.72 -5.40
CA PHE A 51 9.64 8.88 -4.53
C PHE A 51 9.14 8.58 -3.12
N PHE A 52 9.75 9.24 -2.15
CA PHE A 52 9.46 9.09 -0.73
C PHE A 52 9.34 10.45 -0.05
N SER A 53 8.50 10.53 0.97
CA SER A 53 8.53 11.62 1.94
C SER A 53 7.96 11.14 3.25
N ASP A 54 8.44 11.64 4.38
CA ASP A 54 7.79 11.40 5.66
C ASP A 54 6.39 12.06 5.69
N PHE A 55 5.38 11.25 5.98
CA PHE A 55 3.98 11.65 6.15
C PHE A 55 3.42 11.26 7.53
N THR A 56 4.22 10.58 8.34
CA THR A 56 3.76 9.88 9.55
C THR A 56 3.31 10.85 10.64
N GLY A 57 4.15 11.86 10.97
CA GLY A 57 3.81 12.87 11.97
C GLY A 57 2.60 13.72 11.58
N ARG A 58 2.37 13.88 10.27
CA ARG A 58 1.15 14.53 9.76
C ARG A 58 -0.08 13.68 10.05
N LEU A 59 -0.06 12.39 9.73
CA LEU A 59 -1.18 11.48 10.00
C LEU A 59 -1.53 11.46 11.48
N ASP A 60 -0.55 11.37 12.37
CA ASP A 60 -0.78 11.38 13.83
C ASP A 60 -1.53 12.65 14.29
N GLY A 61 -1.20 13.81 13.70
CA GLY A 61 -1.81 15.09 14.05
C GLY A 61 -3.13 15.41 13.35
N SER A 62 -3.32 14.96 12.10
CA SER A 62 -4.47 15.36 11.27
C SER A 62 -5.51 14.25 11.08
N ALA A 63 -5.10 12.98 11.00
CA ALA A 63 -5.95 11.81 10.79
C ALA A 63 -5.51 10.64 11.69
N PRO A 64 -5.75 10.74 13.02
CA PRO A 64 -5.24 9.76 13.99
C PRO A 64 -5.76 8.33 13.76
N ASP A 65 -6.93 8.16 13.13
CA ASP A 65 -7.45 6.83 12.75
C ASP A 65 -6.58 6.13 11.68
N PHE A 66 -5.70 6.90 11.03
CA PHE A 66 -4.70 6.43 10.08
C PHE A 66 -3.26 6.59 10.60
N ALA A 67 -3.09 6.90 11.90
CA ALA A 67 -1.79 6.93 12.54
C ALA A 67 -1.12 5.56 12.47
N ILE A 68 0.21 5.60 12.50
CA ILE A 68 1.02 4.39 12.59
C ILE A 68 1.30 4.18 14.08
N GLY A 69 0.60 3.20 14.67
CA GLY A 69 0.50 3.04 16.12
C GLY A 69 0.81 1.62 16.59
N GLU A 70 0.48 1.35 17.87
CA GLU A 70 0.85 0.13 18.59
C GLU A 70 0.46 -1.18 17.88
N GLN A 71 -0.64 -1.20 17.12
CA GLN A 71 -1.08 -2.39 16.38
C GLN A 71 -0.10 -2.79 15.27
N MET A 72 0.78 -1.88 14.85
CA MET A 72 1.81 -2.11 13.84
C MET A 72 3.18 -2.44 14.45
N ASP A 73 3.32 -2.42 15.78
CA ASP A 73 4.59 -2.65 16.47
C ASP A 73 5.17 -4.03 16.12
N GLY A 74 6.47 -4.07 15.86
CA GLY A 74 7.21 -5.27 15.43
C GLY A 74 6.94 -5.75 14.01
N LYS A 75 6.02 -5.14 13.25
CA LYS A 75 5.82 -5.49 11.83
C LYS A 75 6.95 -4.95 10.98
N LYS A 76 7.29 -5.68 9.91
CA LYS A 76 8.42 -5.34 9.04
C LYS A 76 7.98 -4.51 7.85
N VAL A 77 8.72 -3.45 7.54
CA VAL A 77 8.51 -2.68 6.32
C VAL A 77 9.82 -2.57 5.55
N PHE A 78 9.85 -3.13 4.35
CA PHE A 78 10.99 -3.02 3.44
C PHE A 78 10.68 -1.98 2.37
N LEU A 79 11.46 -0.90 2.37
CA LEU A 79 11.33 0.20 1.43
C LEU A 79 12.40 0.09 0.34
N PHE A 80 11.97 0.07 -0.92
CA PHE A 80 12.84 -0.10 -2.08
C PHE A 80 12.72 1.08 -3.04
N GLY A 81 13.83 1.74 -3.36
CA GLY A 81 13.82 2.80 -4.35
C GLY A 81 15.01 3.73 -4.19
N SER A 82 14.85 4.98 -4.62
CA SER A 82 15.92 5.98 -4.71
C SER A 82 16.96 5.71 -5.80
N TYR A 83 17.34 6.80 -6.46
CA TYR A 83 18.35 6.88 -7.49
C TYR A 83 19.46 7.90 -7.17
N ASN A 84 19.21 8.84 -6.26
CA ASN A 84 20.14 9.90 -5.90
C ASN A 84 20.19 10.16 -4.39
N LYS A 85 21.15 10.97 -3.94
CA LYS A 85 21.38 11.23 -2.51
C LYS A 85 20.22 11.93 -1.81
N GLU A 86 19.47 12.77 -2.50
CA GLU A 86 18.31 13.48 -1.94
C GLU A 86 17.13 12.52 -1.72
N GLU A 87 16.91 11.62 -2.68
CA GLU A 87 15.94 10.53 -2.57
C GLU A 87 16.36 9.48 -1.52
N GLU A 88 17.65 9.16 -1.40
CA GLU A 88 18.19 8.29 -0.33
C GLU A 88 17.87 8.90 1.04
N ALA A 89 18.10 10.21 1.21
CA ALA A 89 17.79 10.90 2.46
C ALA A 89 16.28 10.87 2.79
N SER A 90 15.42 11.07 1.79
CA SER A 90 13.96 11.03 1.98
C SER A 90 13.45 9.62 2.33
N LEU A 91 14.03 8.60 1.70
CA LEU A 91 13.76 7.19 1.96
C LEU A 91 14.20 6.80 3.39
N MET A 92 15.41 7.19 3.80
CA MET A 92 15.92 6.95 5.16
C MET A 92 15.09 7.70 6.21
N ALA A 93 14.68 8.94 5.94
CA ALA A 93 13.83 9.71 6.84
C ALA A 93 12.49 9.00 7.09
N LEU A 94 11.86 8.46 6.04
CA LEU A 94 10.63 7.68 6.18
C LEU A 94 10.86 6.36 6.93
N ARG A 95 11.95 5.65 6.65
CA ARG A 95 12.36 4.45 7.41
C ARG A 95 12.46 4.77 8.90
N ASP A 96 13.18 5.83 9.24
CA ASP A 96 13.40 6.22 10.63
C ASP A 96 12.09 6.64 11.30
N ALA A 97 11.20 7.30 10.56
CA ALA A 97 9.87 7.68 11.05
C ALA A 97 8.97 6.46 11.31
N PHE A 98 9.04 5.40 10.49
CA PHE A 98 8.37 4.13 10.78
C PHE A 98 8.99 3.43 11.99
N ALA A 99 10.32 3.42 12.10
CA ALA A 99 11.02 2.81 13.24
C ALA A 99 10.69 3.47 14.57
N GLN A 100 10.56 4.80 14.59
CA GLN A 100 10.12 5.55 15.77
C GLN A 100 8.70 5.20 16.24
N ARG A 101 7.90 4.53 15.39
CA ARG A 101 6.53 4.09 15.68
C ARG A 101 6.42 2.58 15.89
N GLY A 102 7.55 1.91 16.10
CA GLY A 102 7.59 0.49 16.47
C GLY A 102 7.76 -0.48 15.30
N LEU A 103 7.79 -0.01 14.05
CA LEU A 103 8.00 -0.91 12.91
C LEU A 103 9.47 -1.29 12.76
N GLU A 104 9.74 -2.54 12.37
CA GLU A 104 11.05 -2.97 11.88
C GLU A 104 11.21 -2.50 10.43
N ALA A 105 11.68 -1.26 10.24
CA ALA A 105 11.78 -0.62 8.94
C ALA A 105 13.18 -0.72 8.31
N TYR A 106 13.23 -1.07 7.02
CA TYR A 106 14.45 -1.22 6.23
C TYR A 106 14.38 -0.34 4.98
N ALA A 107 15.49 0.26 4.59
CA ALA A 107 15.62 1.04 3.38
C ALA A 107 16.66 0.43 2.45
N ARG A 108 16.30 0.30 1.17
CA ARG A 108 17.15 -0.30 0.14
C ARG A 108 17.12 0.51 -1.14
N ARG A 109 18.28 0.66 -1.74
CA ARG A 109 18.45 1.30 -3.05
C ARG A 109 18.84 0.34 -4.14
N LEU A 110 18.49 0.68 -5.37
CA LEU A 110 18.94 -0.09 -6.52
C LEU A 110 20.46 0.06 -6.66
N ALA A 111 21.16 -1.06 -6.81
CA ALA A 111 22.60 -1.05 -7.03
C ALA A 111 22.92 -0.28 -8.32
N PRO A 112 23.93 0.61 -8.30
CA PRO A 112 24.40 1.23 -9.54
C PRO A 112 24.96 0.14 -10.46
N PRO A 113 24.84 0.28 -11.80
CA PRO A 113 25.45 -0.66 -12.74
C PRO A 113 26.97 -0.68 -12.56
N GLU A 114 27.58 -1.88 -12.68
CA GLU A 114 28.99 -2.11 -12.33
C GLU A 114 30.00 -1.38 -13.25
N SER A 115 29.66 -1.10 -14.51
CA SER A 115 30.49 -0.30 -15.41
C SER A 115 29.75 0.14 -16.67
N GLY A 116 29.85 1.43 -17.06
CA GLY A 116 29.44 1.98 -18.37
C GLY A 116 27.97 1.80 -18.80
N GLY A 117 27.17 1.07 -18.03
CA GLY A 117 25.81 0.68 -18.37
C GLY A 117 24.79 1.78 -18.10
N LEU A 118 23.61 1.60 -18.67
CA LEU A 118 22.45 2.46 -18.44
C LEU A 118 22.17 2.55 -16.94
N LYS A 119 22.21 3.79 -16.42
CA LYS A 119 21.80 4.09 -15.04
C LYS A 119 20.30 3.83 -14.91
N LEU A 120 19.95 2.66 -14.38
CA LEU A 120 18.56 2.29 -14.12
C LEU A 120 17.99 3.20 -13.02
N ARG A 121 16.77 3.68 -13.25
CA ARG A 121 15.98 4.43 -12.26
C ARG A 121 14.77 3.60 -11.90
N TRP A 122 14.61 3.28 -10.62
CA TRP A 122 13.37 2.68 -10.17
C TRP A 122 12.25 3.72 -10.26
N HIS A 123 11.18 3.39 -10.96
CA HIS A 123 10.01 4.26 -11.05
C HIS A 123 8.69 3.52 -10.90
N ALA A 124 8.68 2.18 -10.79
CA ALA A 124 7.46 1.45 -10.49
C ALA A 124 6.97 1.77 -9.06
N LYS A 125 5.67 1.66 -8.84
CA LYS A 125 5.07 1.82 -7.51
C LYS A 125 4.30 0.56 -7.20
N VAL A 126 4.85 -0.20 -6.27
CA VAL A 126 4.41 -1.55 -5.93
C VAL A 126 4.42 -1.66 -4.42
N ALA A 127 3.36 -2.19 -3.84
CA ALA A 127 3.33 -2.61 -2.44
C ALA A 127 2.85 -4.05 -2.40
N VAL A 128 3.53 -4.93 -1.67
CA VAL A 128 3.11 -6.31 -1.43
C VAL A 128 3.10 -6.56 0.07
N PHE A 129 2.01 -7.13 0.57
CA PHE A 129 1.79 -7.41 1.98
C PHE A 129 1.74 -8.92 2.20
N LEU A 130 2.46 -9.38 3.22
CA LEU A 130 2.64 -10.79 3.51
C LEU A 130 2.02 -11.19 4.84
N SER A 131 1.57 -12.44 4.90
CA SER A 131 1.11 -13.16 6.08
C SER A 131 1.87 -14.47 6.19
N SER A 132 2.58 -14.68 7.29
CA SER A 132 3.52 -15.78 7.52
C SER A 132 4.38 -16.07 6.29
N THR A 133 5.00 -15.04 5.70
CA THR A 133 5.83 -15.08 4.47
C THR A 133 5.11 -15.29 3.13
N ARG A 134 3.80 -15.55 3.13
CA ARG A 134 3.00 -15.69 1.92
C ARG A 134 2.45 -14.32 1.50
N PRO A 135 2.59 -13.88 0.23
CA PRO A 135 2.03 -12.61 -0.19
C PRO A 135 0.50 -12.77 -0.39
N VAL A 136 -0.28 -11.86 0.20
CA VAL A 136 -1.75 -11.99 0.29
C VAL A 136 -2.51 -10.78 -0.23
N LEU A 137 -1.82 -9.66 -0.41
CA LEU A 137 -2.35 -8.41 -0.91
C LEU A 137 -1.24 -7.66 -1.66
N ALA A 138 -1.57 -7.07 -2.79
CA ALA A 138 -0.66 -6.24 -3.55
C ALA A 138 -1.36 -5.00 -4.12
N VAL A 139 -0.58 -3.94 -4.32
CA VAL A 139 -1.00 -2.73 -5.02
C VAL A 139 0.04 -2.40 -6.08
N VAL A 140 -0.42 -2.13 -7.30
CA VAL A 140 0.42 -1.69 -8.42
C VAL A 140 -0.22 -0.48 -9.07
N GLY A 141 0.52 0.60 -9.24
CA GLY A 141 -0.05 1.78 -9.86
C GLY A 141 0.88 2.97 -9.96
N SER A 142 0.30 4.17 -9.84
CA SER A 142 1.01 5.44 -9.96
C SER A 142 1.33 6.11 -8.63
N SER A 143 0.66 5.71 -7.55
CA SER A 143 0.78 6.34 -6.23
C SER A 143 2.17 6.11 -5.62
N ASN A 144 2.90 7.19 -5.35
CA ASN A 144 4.19 7.09 -4.65
C ASN A 144 4.00 7.03 -3.13
N LEU A 145 5.05 6.64 -2.40
CA LEU A 145 5.05 6.68 -0.93
C LEU A 145 5.37 8.09 -0.41
N THR A 146 4.58 9.08 -0.86
CA THR A 146 4.78 10.52 -0.62
C THR A 146 3.54 11.17 -0.03
N ASN A 147 3.69 12.40 0.50
CA ASN A 147 2.59 13.17 1.07
C ASN A 147 1.37 13.30 0.13
N PRO A 148 1.51 13.66 -1.17
CA PRO A 148 0.40 13.73 -2.12
C PRO A 148 -0.49 12.47 -2.13
N SER A 149 0.11 11.28 -2.27
CA SER A 149 -0.63 10.01 -2.29
C SER A 149 -1.18 9.65 -0.92
N MET A 150 -0.61 10.19 0.16
CA MET A 150 -0.99 9.90 1.55
C MET A 150 -2.00 10.87 2.16
N TYR A 151 -2.55 11.78 1.37
CA TYR A 151 -3.60 12.67 1.82
C TYR A 151 -4.99 12.07 1.64
N GLY A 152 -5.91 12.33 2.57
CA GLY A 152 -7.33 11.94 2.40
C GLY A 152 -8.30 12.76 3.24
N ASN A 153 -9.60 12.50 3.07
CA ASN A 153 -10.67 13.32 3.66
C ASN A 153 -10.74 13.32 5.20
N SER A 154 -10.14 12.33 5.85
CA SER A 154 -10.15 12.15 7.30
C SER A 154 -9.32 13.20 8.05
N GLU A 155 -8.61 14.08 7.33
CA GLU A 155 -7.73 15.06 7.93
C GLU A 155 -8.46 16.31 8.41
N ARG A 156 -8.49 16.49 9.74
CA ARG A 156 -9.30 17.49 10.48
C ARG A 156 -9.06 18.97 10.13
N ARG A 157 -8.11 19.30 9.25
CA ARG A 157 -7.69 20.69 8.93
C ARG A 157 -7.54 20.99 7.44
N PHE A 158 -7.92 20.08 6.54
CA PHE A 158 -7.81 20.34 5.11
C PHE A 158 -9.06 21.04 4.56
N THR A 159 -9.08 22.38 4.64
CA THR A 159 -10.08 23.24 3.98
C THR A 159 -9.65 23.74 2.60
N ALA A 160 -8.43 23.42 2.14
CA ALA A 160 -7.94 23.76 0.80
C ALA A 160 -7.03 22.65 0.26
N SER A 161 -7.29 22.22 -0.97
CA SER A 161 -6.43 21.26 -1.70
C SER A 161 -4.99 21.80 -1.74
N PRO A 162 -3.97 21.06 -1.28
CA PRO A 162 -2.59 21.51 -1.37
C PRO A 162 -2.15 21.36 -2.83
N GLY A 163 -2.44 22.37 -3.66
CA GLY A 163 -2.03 22.39 -5.06
C GLY A 163 -2.82 21.46 -5.98
N PRO A 164 -2.35 21.27 -7.23
CA PRO A 164 -3.04 20.50 -8.26
C PRO A 164 -3.21 19.04 -7.82
N ILE A 165 -4.43 18.51 -7.99
CA ILE A 165 -4.77 17.12 -7.71
C ILE A 165 -3.92 16.23 -8.61
N HIS A 166 -3.09 15.36 -8.01
CA HIS A 166 -2.44 14.29 -8.74
C HIS A 166 -3.49 13.21 -9.01
N VAL A 167 -3.84 13.03 -10.29
CA VAL A 167 -4.70 11.94 -10.70
C VAL A 167 -3.88 10.67 -10.67
N GLU A 168 -4.25 9.74 -9.79
CA GLU A 168 -3.55 8.48 -9.56
C GLU A 168 -4.44 7.31 -9.95
N ALA A 169 -3.88 6.29 -10.58
CA ALA A 169 -4.56 5.04 -10.87
C ALA A 169 -3.79 3.89 -10.23
N ASP A 170 -4.48 3.12 -9.38
CA ASP A 170 -3.91 1.99 -8.68
C ASP A 170 -4.80 0.76 -8.83
N SER A 171 -4.15 -0.38 -9.06
CA SER A 171 -4.75 -1.70 -9.11
C SER A 171 -4.42 -2.46 -7.84
N PHE A 172 -5.43 -3.01 -7.20
CA PHE A 172 -5.36 -3.74 -5.94
C PHE A 172 -5.68 -5.19 -6.20
N TYR A 173 -4.88 -6.10 -5.63
CA TYR A 173 -5.00 -7.54 -5.79
C TYR A 173 -4.99 -8.16 -4.41
N TRP A 174 -5.93 -9.02 -4.04
CA TRP A 174 -5.91 -9.68 -2.73
C TRP A 174 -6.28 -11.15 -2.81
N LEU A 175 -6.06 -11.90 -1.73
CA LEU A 175 -6.55 -13.26 -1.62
C LEU A 175 -7.86 -13.27 -0.82
N ARG A 176 -8.96 -13.70 -1.43
CA ARG A 176 -10.27 -13.82 -0.75
C ARG A 176 -10.23 -14.83 0.40
N SER A 177 -9.48 -15.91 0.18
CA SER A 177 -9.25 -16.96 1.17
C SER A 177 -8.50 -16.46 2.41
N HIS A 178 -7.81 -15.32 2.31
CA HIS A 178 -7.13 -14.70 3.44
C HIS A 178 -8.04 -13.63 4.08
N THR A 179 -8.67 -13.97 5.20
CA THR A 179 -9.68 -13.16 5.90
C THR A 179 -9.26 -11.71 6.09
N ASP A 180 -8.04 -11.48 6.54
CA ASP A 180 -7.49 -10.15 6.83
C ASP A 180 -7.26 -9.31 5.58
N ALA A 181 -6.81 -9.94 4.48
CA ALA A 181 -6.61 -9.24 3.21
C ALA A 181 -7.97 -8.88 2.59
N ALA A 182 -8.92 -9.82 2.65
CA ALA A 182 -10.29 -9.59 2.20
C ALA A 182 -10.99 -8.51 3.04
N GLN A 183 -10.82 -8.51 4.37
CA GLN A 183 -11.41 -7.51 5.25
C GLN A 183 -10.77 -6.14 5.04
N THR A 184 -9.45 -6.07 4.88
CA THR A 184 -8.74 -4.84 4.55
C THR A 184 -9.35 -4.20 3.30
N MET A 185 -9.48 -4.96 2.21
CA MET A 185 -10.01 -4.41 0.96
C MET A 185 -11.51 -4.11 1.05
N HIS A 186 -12.28 -4.93 1.77
CA HIS A 186 -13.67 -4.61 2.08
C HIS A 186 -13.77 -3.26 2.78
N ASP A 187 -13.01 -3.02 3.85
CA ASP A 187 -13.06 -1.79 4.62
C ASP A 187 -12.58 -0.59 3.81
N VAL A 188 -11.50 -0.74 3.03
CA VAL A 188 -11.04 0.29 2.09
C VAL A 188 -12.20 0.67 1.18
N PHE A 189 -12.86 -0.26 0.51
CA PHE A 189 -13.93 0.09 -0.43
C PHE A 189 -15.25 0.51 0.24
N HIS A 190 -15.55 0.02 1.45
CA HIS A 190 -16.76 0.39 2.19
C HIS A 190 -16.66 1.74 2.90
N TYR A 191 -15.49 2.13 3.40
CA TYR A 191 -15.27 3.43 4.06
C TYR A 191 -15.57 4.62 3.14
N TRP A 192 -15.51 4.42 1.82
CA TRP A 192 -15.81 5.44 0.81
C TRP A 192 -17.27 5.46 0.33
N GLY A 193 -18.14 4.63 0.93
CA GLY A 193 -19.57 4.59 0.62
C GLY A 193 -19.87 3.89 -0.71
N GLY A 194 -20.60 2.78 -0.64
CA GLY A 194 -21.06 1.98 -1.80
C GLY A 194 -22.06 2.67 -2.74
N GLY A 195 -21.93 3.97 -3.01
CA GLY A 195 -22.90 4.77 -3.75
C GLY A 195 -22.51 5.18 -5.16
N ARG A 196 -21.22 5.25 -5.51
CA ARG A 196 -20.71 5.53 -6.87
C ARG A 196 -19.21 5.29 -6.88
N LEU A 197 -18.85 4.02 -6.85
CA LEU A 197 -17.52 3.55 -7.19
C LEU A 197 -17.07 4.25 -8.48
N ALA A 198 -15.91 4.91 -8.46
CA ALA A 198 -15.20 5.20 -9.71
C ALA A 198 -15.21 3.92 -10.55
N SER A 199 -15.50 4.00 -11.85
CA SER A 199 -15.73 2.87 -12.77
C SER A 199 -14.90 1.62 -12.43
N GLN A 200 -15.40 0.79 -11.53
CA GLN A 200 -14.71 -0.38 -11.03
C GLN A 200 -14.87 -1.45 -12.09
N ILE A 201 -13.75 -1.93 -12.62
CA ILE A 201 -13.73 -3.17 -13.37
C ILE A 201 -13.40 -4.25 -12.36
N THR A 202 -14.44 -4.87 -11.80
CA THR A 202 -14.33 -6.10 -11.01
C THR A 202 -14.64 -7.28 -11.93
N PHE A 203 -13.82 -8.30 -11.90
CA PHE A 203 -14.09 -9.54 -12.64
C PHE A 203 -14.90 -10.50 -11.72
N ASP A 204 -15.59 -11.53 -12.23
CA ASP A 204 -16.32 -12.53 -11.40
C ASP A 204 -16.15 -13.95 -11.98
N HIS A 205 -15.18 -14.74 -11.47
CA HIS A 205 -14.99 -16.16 -11.81
C HIS A 205 -13.96 -16.86 -10.89
N GLU A 206 -14.27 -18.07 -10.40
CA GLU A 206 -13.48 -18.79 -9.36
C GLU A 206 -12.06 -19.21 -9.80
N LYS A 207 -11.84 -19.50 -11.08
CA LYS A 207 -10.50 -19.78 -11.64
C LYS A 207 -9.48 -18.66 -11.43
N PHE A 208 -9.92 -17.44 -11.09
CA PHE A 208 -9.01 -16.31 -10.96
C PHE A 208 -8.30 -16.24 -9.61
N ASP A 209 -8.79 -16.83 -8.51
CA ASP A 209 -8.06 -16.76 -7.22
C ASP A 209 -6.65 -17.36 -7.34
N THR A 210 -6.51 -18.49 -8.03
CA THR A 210 -5.20 -19.09 -8.36
C THR A 210 -4.35 -18.21 -9.28
N GLU A 211 -4.96 -17.51 -10.23
CA GLU A 211 -4.22 -16.59 -11.11
C GLU A 211 -3.81 -15.29 -10.41
N ILE A 212 -4.60 -14.81 -9.43
CA ILE A 212 -4.25 -13.68 -8.57
C ILE A 212 -3.13 -14.04 -7.62
N GLU A 213 -3.18 -15.23 -7.02
CA GLU A 213 -2.08 -15.76 -6.22
C GLU A 213 -0.78 -15.76 -7.03
N LYS A 214 -0.78 -16.35 -8.23
CA LYS A 214 0.38 -16.34 -9.15
C LYS A 214 0.85 -14.93 -9.49
N LEU A 215 -0.07 -14.00 -9.74
CA LEU A 215 0.26 -12.61 -10.08
C LEU A 215 0.95 -11.91 -8.91
N ILE A 216 0.41 -12.05 -7.69
CA ILE A 216 0.97 -11.48 -6.48
C ILE A 216 2.35 -12.10 -6.18
N GLU A 217 2.49 -13.42 -6.32
CA GLU A 217 3.75 -14.14 -6.12
C GLU A 217 4.83 -13.78 -7.15
N SER A 218 4.44 -13.67 -8.43
CA SER A 218 5.34 -13.22 -9.50
C SER A 218 5.83 -11.81 -9.24
N LEU A 219 4.91 -10.88 -8.91
CA LEU A 219 5.24 -9.49 -8.59
C LEU A 219 6.21 -9.40 -7.41
N TYR A 220 5.98 -10.18 -6.35
CA TYR A 220 6.86 -10.24 -5.20
C TYR A 220 8.25 -10.79 -5.58
N SER A 221 8.29 -11.87 -6.36
CA SER A 221 9.52 -12.50 -6.82
C SER A 221 10.34 -11.57 -7.72
N ASP A 222 9.67 -10.89 -8.66
CA ASP A 222 10.28 -9.89 -9.55
C ASP A 222 10.85 -8.72 -8.75
N LEU A 223 10.12 -8.22 -7.74
CA LEU A 223 10.61 -7.17 -6.86
C LEU A 223 11.90 -7.59 -6.14
N LEU A 224 11.98 -8.82 -5.65
CA LEU A 224 13.17 -9.32 -4.96
C LEU A 224 14.34 -9.69 -5.89
N ALA A 225 14.08 -9.91 -7.18
CA ALA A 225 15.11 -10.28 -8.16
C ALA A 225 16.07 -9.12 -8.50
N TYR A 226 15.69 -7.87 -8.22
CA TYR A 226 16.57 -6.73 -8.43
C TYR A 226 17.74 -6.72 -7.43
N SER A 227 18.88 -6.19 -7.87
CA SER A 227 20.06 -6.01 -7.01
C SER A 227 19.85 -4.81 -6.08
N TRP A 228 19.25 -5.06 -4.93
CA TRP A 228 19.06 -4.08 -3.87
C TRP A 228 20.26 -4.02 -2.92
N ARG A 229 20.61 -2.82 -2.47
CA ARG A 229 21.64 -2.59 -1.44
C ARG A 229 21.02 -1.86 -0.26
N ASP A 230 21.33 -2.31 0.95
CA ASP A 230 20.88 -1.63 2.17
C ASP A 230 21.45 -0.19 2.25
N LEU A 231 20.67 0.69 2.87
CA LEU A 231 20.97 2.10 3.14
C LEU A 231 21.11 2.36 4.63
#